data_AF-A0A498KDM9-F1
#
_entry.id   AF-A0A498KDM9-F1
#
_cell.length_a   1.000
_cell.length_b   1.000
_cell.length_c   1.000
_cell.angle_alpha   90.00
_cell.angle_beta   90.00
_cell.angle_gamma   90.00
#
_symmetry.space_group_name_H-M   'P 1'
#
loop_
_entity.id
_entity.type
_entity.pdbx_description
1 polymer ?
#
loop_
_entity_poly.entity_id
_entity_poly.type
_entity_poly.pdbx_seq_one_letter_code
_entity_poly.pdbx_strand_id
1 'polypeptide(L)'
;MVDAMKKVANLDVQLTVEMRNLLSVGYKNKEEAKGNEIHVKQLKEYRQKVESELSTICSDIMAVIDKHIIPSATVTESIVFYYKMKGD
;
A
#
# COMPACT_ATOMS: atom_id res chain seq x y z
N MET A 1 2.26 -22.93 9.70
CA MET A 1 1.67 -21.58 9.65
C MET A 1 0.95 -21.30 8.34
N VAL A 2 1.63 -21.34 7.18
CA VAL A 2 1.00 -21.10 5.85
C VAL A 2 -0.19 -22.00 5.58
N ASP A 3 -0.10 -23.29 5.92
CA ASP A 3 -1.20 -24.24 5.67
C ASP A 3 -2.40 -24.03 6.62
N ALA A 4 -2.19 -23.43 7.80
CA ALA A 4 -3.27 -23.00 8.68
C ALA A 4 -3.93 -21.72 8.15
N MET A 5 -3.12 -20.75 7.70
CA MET A 5 -3.59 -19.51 7.10
C MET A 5 -4.32 -19.74 5.77
N LYS A 6 -3.92 -20.75 4.97
CA LYS A 6 -4.66 -21.23 3.79
C LYS A 6 -6.04 -21.75 4.16
N LYS A 7 -6.15 -22.53 5.24
CA LYS A 7 -7.44 -23.03 5.72
C LYS A 7 -8.34 -21.87 6.15
N VAL A 8 -7.80 -20.88 6.87
CA VAL A 8 -8.55 -19.68 7.28
C VAL A 8 -9.00 -18.85 6.07
N ALA A 9 -8.16 -18.70 5.04
CA ALA A 9 -8.53 -18.01 3.80
C ALA A 9 -9.65 -18.72 3.03
N ASN A 10 -9.73 -20.06 3.09
CA ASN A 10 -10.78 -20.85 2.45
C ASN A 10 -12.12 -20.87 3.23
N LEU A 11 -12.22 -20.15 4.35
CA LEU A 11 -13.46 -20.02 5.12
C LEU A 11 -14.29 -18.78 4.72
N ASP A 12 -13.87 -18.04 3.68
CA ASP A 12 -14.52 -16.82 3.19
C ASP A 12 -14.76 -15.75 4.27
N VAL A 13 -13.93 -15.76 5.32
CA VAL A 13 -13.99 -14.79 6.42
C VAL A 13 -13.08 -13.61 6.11
N GLN A 14 -13.51 -12.39 6.47
CA GLN A 14 -12.69 -11.19 6.32
C GLN A 14 -11.41 -11.30 7.17
N LEU A 15 -10.25 -11.27 6.51
CA LEU A 15 -8.95 -11.28 7.17
C LEU A 15 -8.61 -9.89 7.72
N THR A 16 -8.17 -9.85 8.98
CA THR A 16 -7.62 -8.62 9.59
C THR A 16 -6.32 -8.22 8.90
N VAL A 17 -5.87 -6.98 9.12
CA VAL A 17 -4.59 -6.47 8.56
C VAL A 17 -3.42 -7.36 8.99
N GLU A 18 -3.37 -7.75 10.26
CA GLU A 18 -2.33 -8.64 10.78
C GLU A 18 -2.38 -10.02 10.12
N MET A 19 -3.57 -10.61 9.97
CA MET A 19 -3.71 -11.92 9.31
C MET A 19 -3.29 -11.86 7.84
N ARG A 20 -3.60 -10.78 7.12
CA ARG A 20 -3.12 -10.57 5.74
C ARG A 20 -1.60 -10.43 5.67
N ASN A 21 -0.99 -9.70 6.60
CA ASN A 21 0.46 -9.56 6.69
C ASN A 21 1.13 -10.92 6.99
N LEU A 22 0.59 -11.67 7.94
CA LEU A 22 1.06 -13.01 8.31
C LEU A 22 0.93 -14.01 7.13
N LEU A 23 -0.17 -13.95 6.39
CA LEU A 23 -0.37 -14.76 5.18
C LEU A 23 0.69 -14.42 4.12
N SER A 24 0.90 -13.13 3.85
CA SER A 24 1.89 -12.65 2.87
C SER A 24 3.32 -13.08 3.23
N VAL A 25 3.75 -12.84 4.47
CA VAL A 25 5.07 -13.24 4.96
C VAL A 25 5.23 -14.76 4.93
N GLY A 26 4.20 -15.50 5.33
CA GLY A 26 4.22 -16.96 5.30
C GLY A 26 4.42 -17.51 3.89
N TYR A 27 3.69 -17.01 2.91
CA TYR A 27 3.86 -17.43 1.51
C TYR A 27 5.23 -17.08 0.95
N LYS A 28 5.73 -15.88 1.25
CA LYS A 28 7.05 -15.45 0.83
C LYS A 28 8.14 -16.39 1.35
N ASN A 29 8.14 -16.67 2.65
CA ASN A 29 9.10 -17.59 3.28
C ASN A 29 8.96 -19.02 2.73
N LYS A 30 7.74 -19.46 2.37
CA LYS A 30 7.50 -20.79 1.77
C LYS A 30 8.05 -20.90 0.35
N GLU A 31 8.02 -19.82 -0.43
CA GLU A 31 8.61 -19.79 -1.78
C GLU A 31 10.14 -19.64 -1.74
N GLU A 32 10.68 -18.84 -0.80
CA GLU A 32 12.13 -18.78 -0.53
C GLU A 32 12.67 -20.16 -0.13
N ALA A 33 11.97 -20.88 0.77
CA ALA A 33 12.37 -22.22 1.20
C ALA A 33 12.31 -23.30 0.10
N LYS A 34 11.56 -23.06 -0.99
CA LYS A 34 11.52 -23.95 -2.17
C LYS A 34 12.63 -23.64 -3.19
N GLY A 35 13.52 -22.69 -2.90
CA GLY A 35 14.57 -22.25 -3.82
C GLY A 35 14.06 -21.38 -4.97
N ASN A 36 12.83 -20.85 -4.87
CA ASN A 36 12.19 -20.03 -5.91
C ASN A 36 12.58 -18.54 -5.77
N GLU A 37 13.86 -18.29 -5.52
CA GLU A 37 14.39 -16.96 -5.20
C GLU A 37 14.12 -15.93 -6.31
N ILE A 38 14.06 -16.39 -7.56
CA ILE A 38 13.76 -15.56 -8.73
C ILE A 38 12.34 -14.97 -8.63
N HIS A 39 11.33 -15.77 -8.33
CA HIS A 39 9.95 -15.30 -8.22
C HIS A 39 9.77 -14.34 -7.05
N VAL A 40 10.44 -14.62 -5.92
CA VAL A 40 10.40 -13.75 -4.74
C VAL A 40 11.06 -12.40 -5.04
N LYS A 41 12.17 -12.41 -5.77
CA LYS A 41 12.85 -11.19 -6.21
C LYS A 41 11.98 -10.36 -7.16
N GLN A 42 11.39 -10.98 -8.18
CA GLN A 42 10.48 -10.31 -9.12
C GLN A 42 9.25 -9.71 -8.42
N LEU A 43 8.66 -10.44 -7.46
CA LEU A 43 7.53 -9.93 -6.69
C LEU A 43 7.91 -8.70 -5.84
N LYS A 44 9.10 -8.73 -5.24
CA LYS A 44 9.63 -7.60 -4.46
C LYS A 44 9.88 -6.38 -5.35
N GLU A 45 10.50 -6.57 -6.51
CA GLU A 45 10.74 -5.50 -7.49
C GLU A 45 9.42 -4.90 -7.99
N TYR A 46 8.43 -5.74 -8.31
CA TYR A 46 7.10 -5.27 -8.71
C TYR A 46 6.42 -4.45 -7.60
N ARG A 47 6.48 -4.93 -6.35
CA ARG A 47 5.94 -4.19 -5.19
C ARG A 47 6.61 -2.83 -5.05
N GLN A 48 7.94 -2.77 -5.13
CA GLN A 48 8.70 -1.53 -5.05
C GLN A 48 8.35 -0.57 -6.18
N LYS A 49 8.15 -1.07 -7.40
CA LYS A 49 7.72 -0.26 -8.54
C LYS A 49 6.36 0.39 -8.28
N VAL A 50 5.38 -0.40 -7.83
CA VAL A 50 4.03 0.12 -7.50
C VAL A 50 4.09 1.13 -6.36
N GLU A 51 4.85 0.84 -5.29
CA GLU A 51 5.03 1.77 -4.16
C GLU A 51 5.68 3.08 -4.61
N SER A 52 6.67 3.01 -5.50
CA SER A 52 7.33 4.19 -6.06
C SER A 52 6.39 5.02 -6.92
N GLU A 53 5.64 4.39 -7.83
CA GLU A 53 4.68 5.08 -8.69
C GLU A 53 3.59 5.77 -7.85
N LEU A 54 3.05 5.08 -6.85
CA LEU A 54 2.07 5.65 -5.93
C LEU A 54 2.65 6.83 -5.15
N SER A 55 3.88 6.69 -4.63
CA SER A 55 4.57 7.76 -3.91
C SER A 55 4.83 8.99 -4.78
N THR A 56 5.18 8.80 -6.05
CA THR A 56 5.37 9.90 -7.01
C THR A 56 4.05 10.62 -7.27
N ILE A 57 2.97 9.88 -7.55
CA ILE A 57 1.64 10.47 -7.77
C ILE A 57 1.19 11.27 -6.54
N CYS A 58 1.32 10.71 -5.33
CA CYS A 58 1.00 11.43 -4.10
C CYS A 58 1.83 12.71 -3.97
N SER A 59 3.13 12.64 -4.24
CA SER A 59 4.02 13.82 -4.17
C SER A 59 3.64 14.91 -5.18
N ASP A 60 3.24 14.53 -6.39
CA ASP A 60 2.80 15.47 -7.41
C ASP A 60 1.49 16.15 -7.02
N ILE A 61 0.53 15.39 -6.48
CA ILE A 61 -0.73 15.93 -5.93
C ILE A 61 -0.46 16.91 -4.79
N MET A 62 0.42 16.54 -3.86
CA MET A 62 0.85 17.42 -2.76
C MET A 62 1.45 18.72 -3.27
N ALA A 63 2.32 18.66 -4.28
CA ALA A 63 2.92 19.83 -4.87
C ALA A 63 1.87 20.75 -5.53
N VAL A 64 0.87 20.19 -6.20
CA VAL A 64 -0.24 20.96 -6.80
C VAL A 64 -1.09 21.63 -5.72
N ILE A 65 -1.42 20.89 -4.66
CA ILE A 65 -2.20 21.41 -3.54
C ILE A 65 -1.48 22.59 -2.88
N ASP A 66 -0.17 22.44 -2.59
CA ASP A 66 0.62 23.47 -1.93
C ASP A 66 0.89 24.70 -2.80
N LYS A 67 1.23 24.51 -4.08
CA LYS A 67 1.66 25.61 -4.96
C LYS A 67 0.49 26.35 -5.60
N HIS A 68 -0.63 25.68 -5.83
CA HIS A 68 -1.72 26.23 -6.64
C HIS A 68 -3.04 26.29 -5.89
N ILE A 69 -3.46 25.20 -5.24
CA ILE A 69 -4.81 25.11 -4.69
C ILE A 69 -4.95 25.89 -3.38
N ILE A 70 -4.07 25.66 -2.40
CA ILE A 70 -4.11 26.38 -1.11
C ILE A 70 -3.95 27.90 -1.31
N PRO A 71 -3.00 28.40 -2.13
CA PRO A 71 -2.85 29.83 -2.34
C PRO A 71 -4.01 30.49 -3.10
N SER A 72 -4.75 29.74 -3.91
CA SER A 72 -5.91 30.27 -4.67
C SER A 72 -7.23 30.13 -3.91
N ALA A 73 -7.29 29.32 -2.86
CA ALA A 73 -8.47 29.15 -2.04
C ALA A 73 -8.71 30.39 -1.17
N THR A 74 -9.86 31.05 -1.34
CA THR A 74 -10.26 32.24 -0.58
C THR A 74 -11.26 31.92 0.52
N VAL A 75 -11.98 30.80 0.40
CA VAL A 75 -12.99 30.35 1.36
C VAL A 75 -12.34 29.45 2.42
N THR A 76 -12.52 29.80 3.69
CA THR A 76 -11.93 29.08 4.83
C THR A 76 -12.26 27.58 4.83
N GLU A 77 -13.49 27.21 4.49
CA GLU A 77 -13.90 25.80 4.41
C GLU A 77 -13.13 25.03 3.33
N SER A 78 -12.91 25.63 2.16
CA SER A 78 -12.10 25.02 1.09
C SER A 78 -10.64 24.88 1.50
N ILE A 79 -10.07 25.88 2.18
CA ILE A 79 -8.70 25.81 2.73
C ILE A 79 -8.56 24.62 3.69
N VAL A 80 -9.48 24.50 4.66
CA VAL A 80 -9.47 23.38 5.63
C VAL A 80 -9.63 22.03 4.93
N PHE A 81 -10.50 21.94 3.92
CA PHE A 81 -10.68 20.73 3.13
C PHE A 81 -9.37 20.29 2.44
N TYR A 82 -8.65 21.22 1.80
CA TYR A 82 -7.39 20.89 1.12
C TYR A 82 -6.26 20.54 2.09
N TYR A 83 -6.21 21.15 3.27
CA TYR A 83 -5.27 20.72 4.32
C TYR A 83 -5.59 19.33 4.87
N LYS A 84 -6.88 18.97 4.99
CA LYS A 84 -7.28 17.61 5.35
C LYS A 84 -6.85 16.62 4.27
N MET A 85 -7.15 16.91 3.01
CA MET A 85 -6.74 16.09 1.86
C MET A 85 -5.22 15.94 1.73
N LYS A 86 -4.46 16.89 2.27
CA LYS A 86 -2.99 16.82 2.36
C LYS A 86 -2.48 15.90 3.49
N GLY A 87 -3.28 15.68 4.53
CA GLY A 87 -2.94 14.78 5.64
C GLY A 87 -3.40 13.34 5.44
N ASP A 88 -4.43 13.12 4.62
CA ASP A 88 -4.94 11.80 4.23
C ASP A 88 -3.96 11.07 3.27
#